data_AF-A0A7V2Y7G7-F1
#
_entry.id   AF-A0A7V2Y7G7-F1
#
_cell.length_a   1.000
_cell.length_b   1.000
_cell.length_c   1.000
_cell.angle_alpha   90.00
_cell.angle_beta   90.00
_cell.angle_gamma   90.00
#
_symmetry.space_group_name_H-M   'P 1'
#
loop_
_entity.id
_entity.type
_entity.pdbx_description
1 polymer ?
#
loop_
_entity_poly.entity_id
_entity_poly.type
_entity_poly.pdbx_seq_one_letter_code
_entity_poly.pdbx_strand_id
1 'polypeptide(L)' 'MLFLGYPGVDLVLDRDLGPLLLELNARPGLAIQIANRFGLSARLEAIGSQREEIGPTPEERAGWAMRYFGKQ' A
#
# COMPACT_ATOMS: atom_id res chain seq x y z
N MET A 1 -5.44 -9.82 -17.04
CA MET A 1 -5.76 -8.42 -16.67
C MET A 1 -5.98 -8.40 -15.16
N LEU A 2 -5.24 -7.57 -14.40
CA LEU A 2 -5.38 -7.48 -12.95
C LEU A 2 -6.76 -6.91 -12.60
N PHE A 3 -7.53 -7.58 -11.75
CA PHE A 3 -8.91 -7.18 -11.42
C PHE A 3 -8.99 -5.76 -10.82
N LEU A 4 -7.92 -5.31 -10.16
CA LEU A 4 -7.85 -3.99 -9.52
C LEU A 4 -6.92 -3.01 -10.25
N GLY A 5 -6.31 -3.38 -11.38
CA GLY A 5 -5.37 -2.53 -12.11
C GLY A 5 -3.98 -2.39 -11.47
N TYR A 6 -3.74 -3.01 -10.31
CA TYR A 6 -2.44 -3.09 -9.64
C TYR A 6 -2.25 -4.45 -8.95
N PRO A 7 -1.00 -4.90 -8.73
CA PRO A 7 -0.72 -6.13 -7.99
C PRO A 7 -0.66 -5.87 -6.48
N GLY A 8 -0.99 -6.89 -5.69
CA GLY A 8 -0.54 -6.98 -4.30
C GLY A 8 0.93 -7.40 -4.26
N VAL A 9 1.68 -6.87 -3.30
CA VAL A 9 3.13 -7.12 -3.19
C VAL A 9 3.43 -7.44 -1.73
N ASP A 10 4.02 -8.60 -1.47
CA ASP A 10 4.46 -8.97 -0.13
C ASP A 10 5.96 -8.67 -0.02
N LEU A 11 6.28 -7.66 0.81
CA LEU A 11 7.65 -7.18 1.03
C LEU A 11 8.12 -7.58 2.43
N VAL A 12 9.39 -7.93 2.54
CA VAL A 12 10.09 -8.08 3.81
C VAL A 12 11.29 -7.14 3.87
N LEU A 13 11.64 -6.71 5.08
CA LEU A 13 12.85 -5.92 5.32
C LEU A 13 13.91 -6.85 5.89
N ASP A 14 14.89 -7.19 5.06
CA ASP A 14 16.09 -7.87 5.50
C ASP A 14 17.11 -6.86 6.03
N ARG A 15 17.86 -7.26 7.07
CA ARG A 15 18.82 -6.38 7.73
C ARG A 15 19.98 -6.00 6.82
N ASP A 16 20.46 -6.95 6.02
CA ASP A 16 21.69 -6.83 5.25
C ASP A 16 21.39 -6.53 3.76
N LEU A 17 20.27 -7.05 3.25
CA LEU A 17 19.84 -6.91 1.86
C LEU A 17 18.79 -5.82 1.65
N GLY A 18 18.21 -5.26 2.72
CA GLY A 18 17.17 -4.24 2.63
C GLY A 18 15.80 -4.81 2.20
N PRO A 19 14.95 -4.02 1.50
CA PRO A 19 13.63 -4.49 1.07
C PRO A 19 13.71 -5.61 0.03
N LEU A 20 13.06 -6.73 0.31
CA LEU A 20 12.98 -7.89 -0.58
C LEU A 20 11.53 -8.20 -0.94
N LEU A 21 11.30 -8.53 -2.21
CA LEU A 21 10.02 -9.02 -2.72
C LEU A 21 9.90 -10.53 -2.49
N LEU A 22 8.87 -10.97 -1.77
CA LEU A 22 8.56 -12.38 -1.58
C LEU A 22 7.55 -12.90 -2.58
N GLU A 23 6.44 -12.17 -2.76
CA GLU A 23 5.32 -12.64 -3.56
C GLU A 23 4.64 -11.48 -4.30
N LEU A 24 4.19 -11.78 -5.52
CA LEU A 24 3.36 -10.89 -6.32
C LEU A 24 1.95 -11.50 -6.45
N ASN A 25 0.97 -10.84 -5.84
CA ASN A 25 -0.40 -11.30 -5.74
C ASN A 25 -1.30 -10.61 -6.76
N ALA A 26 -1.82 -11.36 -7.74
CA ALA A 26 -2.74 -10.83 -8.76
C ALA A 26 -4.14 -10.48 -8.23
N ARG A 27 -4.47 -10.92 -7.01
CA ARG A 27 -5.77 -10.68 -6.33
C ARG A 27 -5.52 -10.23 -4.88
N PRO A 28 -5.14 -8.96 -4.66
CA PRO A 28 -4.76 -8.51 -3.33
C PRO A 28 -5.90 -8.64 -2.30
N GLY A 29 -5.63 -9.43 -1.25
CA GLY A 29 -5.85 -9.01 0.13
C GLY A 29 -7.29 -8.92 0.64
N LEU A 30 -8.23 -9.79 0.24
CA LEU A 30 -9.54 -9.85 0.93
C LEU A 30 -9.38 -10.25 2.40
N ALA A 31 -8.52 -11.22 2.70
CA ALA A 31 -8.23 -11.64 4.08
C ALA A 31 -7.64 -10.50 4.92
N ILE A 32 -6.75 -9.69 4.35
CA ILE A 32 -6.15 -8.52 5.01
C ILE A 32 -7.21 -7.45 5.29
N GLN A 33 -8.13 -7.21 4.34
CA GLN A 33 -9.23 -6.26 4.52
C GLN A 33 -10.19 -6.72 5.62
N ILE A 34 -10.52 -8.02 5.67
CA ILE A 34 -11.36 -8.59 6.73
C ILE A 34 -10.65 -8.47 8.09
N ALA A 35 -9.36 -8.83 8.17
CA ALA A 35 -8.59 -8.77 9.40
C ALA A 35 -8.50 -7.35 9.98
N ASN A 36 -8.34 -6.34 9.11
CA ASN A 36 -8.29 -4.93 9.51
C ASN A 36 -9.67 -4.27 9.60
N ARG A 37 -10.76 -4.97 9.24
CA ARG A 37 -12.12 -4.45 9.09
C ARG A 37 -12.17 -3.14 8.29
N PHE A 38 -11.32 -3.05 7.27
CA PHE A 38 -11.17 -1.86 6.47
C PHE A 38 -11.00 -2.23 5.00
N GLY A 39 -11.86 -1.69 4.14
CA GLY A 39 -11.83 -1.94 2.70
C GLY A 39 -10.69 -1.19 2.01
N LEU A 40 -10.19 -1.75 0.91
CA LEU A 40 -9.09 -1.15 0.14
C LEU A 40 -9.54 0.06 -0.70
N SER A 41 -10.78 0.09 -1.16
CA SER A 41 -11.29 1.11 -2.09
C SER A 41 -11.08 2.55 -1.62
N ALA A 42 -11.47 2.86 -0.38
CA ALA A 42 -11.36 4.22 0.17
C ALA A 42 -9.89 4.69 0.26
N ARG A 43 -8.94 3.76 0.48
CA ARG A 43 -7.50 4.10 0.50
C ARG A 43 -6.98 4.42 -0.89
N LEU A 44 -7.40 3.66 -1.91
CA LEU A 44 -7.01 3.91 -3.29
C LEU A 44 -7.53 5.27 -3.78
N GLU A 45 -8.77 5.60 -3.43
CA GLU A 45 -9.38 6.88 -3.77
C GLU A 45 -8.63 8.06 -3.11
N ALA A 46 -8.26 7.93 -1.83
CA ALA A 46 -7.44 8.94 -1.15
C ALA A 46 -6.08 9.11 -1.82
N ILE A 47 -5.39 8.02 -2.18
CA ILE A 47 -4.11 8.07 -2.88
C ILE A 47 -4.25 8.73 -4.26
N GLY A 48 -5.32 8.40 -5.00
CA GLY A 48 -5.58 8.96 -6.32
C GLY A 48 -5.89 10.45 -6.29
N SER A 49 -6.71 10.89 -5.32
CA SER A 49 -7.14 12.29 -5.19
C SER A 49 -6.06 13.22 -4.62
N GLN A 50 -5.11 12.69 -3.84
CA GLN A 50 -4.07 13.48 -3.17
C GLN A 50 -2.68 13.35 -3.80
N ARG A 51 -2.60 12.90 -5.06
CA ARG A 51 -1.32 12.61 -5.74
C ARG A 51 -0.33 13.77 -5.73
N GLU A 52 -0.81 15.00 -5.84
CA GLU A 52 0.02 16.22 -5.79
C GLU A 52 0.55 16.52 -4.38
N GLU A 53 -0.15 16.10 -3.33
CA GLU A 53 0.23 16.32 -1.91
C GLU A 53 1.20 15.24 -1.40
N ILE A 54 1.14 14.04 -1.99
CA ILE A 54 1.91 12.84 -1.59
C ILE A 54 3.43 13.00 -1.81
N GLY A 55 3.86 13.94 -2.66
CA GLY A 55 5.28 14.21 -2.94
C GLY A 55 5.97 13.17 -3.84
N PRO A 56 7.06 13.55 -4.55
CA PRO A 56 7.71 12.67 -5.53
C PRO A 56 8.66 11.62 -4.92
N THR A 57 9.12 11.78 -3.68
CA THR A 57 10.11 10.86 -3.07
C THR A 57 9.46 9.72 -2.29
N PRO A 58 10.09 8.52 -2.21
CA PRO A 58 9.60 7.42 -1.37
C PRO A 58 9.33 7.82 0.09
N GLU A 59 10.19 8.66 0.65
CA GLU A 59 10.11 9.15 2.03
C GLU A 59 8.88 10.03 2.25
N GLU A 60 8.60 10.95 1.33
CA GLU A 60 7.39 11.78 1.37
C GLU A 60 6.13 10.93 1.26
N ARG A 61 6.12 9.93 0.36
CA ARG A 61 4.98 9.00 0.21
C ARG A 61 4.72 8.19 1.47
N ALA A 62 5.78 7.63 2.06
CA ALA A 62 5.68 6.89 3.31
C ALA A 62 5.20 7.80 4.45
N GLY A 63 5.75 9.02 4.54
CA GLY A 63 5.35 10.01 5.54
C GLY A 63 3.89 10.46 5.40
N TRP A 64 3.41 10.69 4.17
CA TRP A 64 2.00 10.97 3.91
C TRP A 64 1.12 9.78 4.31
N ALA A 65 1.47 8.56 3.89
CA ALA A 65 0.68 7.37 4.20
C ALA A 65 0.61 7.10 5.71
N MET A 66 1.71 7.31 6.43
CA MET A 66 1.73 7.19 7.89
C MET A 66 0.87 8.26 8.57
N ARG A 67 0.85 9.51 8.09
CA ARG A 67 -0.02 10.56 8.67
C ARG A 67 -1.50 10.34 8.35
N TYR A 68 -1.80 9.91 7.12
CA TYR A 68 -3.17 9.80 6.63
C TYR A 68 -3.84 8.49 7.06
N PHE A 69 -3.08 7.38 7.11
CA PHE A 69 -3.60 6.05 7.45
C PHE A 69 -3.08 5.46 8.77
N GLY A 70 -2.03 6.05 9.36
CA GLY A 70 -1.48 5.59 10.64
C GLY A 70 -2.37 6.00 11.80
N LYS A 71 -3.28 5.09 12.17
CA LYS A 71 -4.24 5.16 13.29
C LYS A 71 -5.28 6.29 13.23
N GLN A 72 -6.53 5.86 13.02
CA GLN A 72 -7.63 6.27 13.92
C GLN A 72 -7.74 5.22 15.03
#